data_AF-A0A1C4WP67-F1
#
_entry.id   AF-A0A1C4WP67-F1
#
_cell.length_a   1.000
_cell.length_b   1.000
_cell.length_c   1.000
_cell.angle_alpha   90.00
_cell.angle_beta   90.00
_cell.angle_gamma   90.00
#
_symmetry.space_group_name_H-M   'P 1'
#
loop_
_entity.id
_entity.type
_entity.pdbx_description
1 polymer ?
#
loop_
_entity_poly.entity_id
_entity_poly.type
_entity_poly.pdbx_seq_one_letter_code
_entity_poly.pdbx_strand_id
1 'polypeptide(L)'
;MTTPRPHPPAPRPTPDPVGREHPAGAGPRFGYGTNGFANHRLEDALAVIAELGYQGVALTLDHGHLDPFAPGLARRVDEVARRLDSLGLAVVVETGARYLLDPWHKHAPTLLHDEPARRIDFLTRAVRIGADLGAEAVSCWAGVRPDAVPPAVAWDRLVAGCAAVLDAADRAGVALGFEPEPGMLVEDIAGWRRLRQALGDPARFGITLDIGHCRCLEPRPVPECVHEVAAHLVNVQIDDMRRGVHEHLEFGAGEIDFPPVLRALADAGYRGLVAVELPRHSHAAPTVAARSLDFLRAAGPSTDHPDAPFALLPRTQRRTSDIRTPAVAGGEAEQRTG
;
A
#
# COMPACT_ATOMS: atom_id res chain seq x y z
N MET A 1 -9.94 -43.02 31.26
CA MET A 1 -10.22 -41.58 31.44
C MET A 1 -8.89 -40.87 31.64
N THR A 2 -8.36 -40.29 30.57
CA THR A 2 -7.08 -39.58 30.54
C THR A 2 -7.39 -38.12 30.23
N THR A 3 -7.10 -37.23 31.17
CA THR A 3 -7.31 -35.78 31.06
C THR A 3 -6.35 -35.16 30.03
N PRO A 4 -6.80 -34.23 29.17
CA PRO A 4 -5.90 -33.53 28.24
C PRO A 4 -5.04 -32.50 28.98
N ARG A 5 -3.78 -32.35 28.57
CA ARG A 5 -2.89 -31.27 29.03
C ARG A 5 -3.32 -29.93 28.43
N PRO A 6 -3.19 -28.81 29.16
CA PRO A 6 -3.51 -27.48 28.63
C PRO A 6 -2.50 -27.04 27.57
N HIS A 7 -2.99 -26.37 26.53
CA HIS A 7 -2.17 -25.70 25.51
C HIS A 7 -1.32 -24.57 26.12
N PRO A 8 -0.08 -24.36 25.63
CA PRO A 8 0.72 -23.22 26.06
C PRO A 8 0.12 -21.91 25.52
N PRO A 9 0.28 -20.78 26.24
CA PRO A 9 -0.22 -19.48 25.80
C PRO A 9 0.49 -19.02 24.52
N ALA A 10 -0.24 -18.30 23.67
CA ALA A 10 0.28 -17.73 22.44
C ALA A 10 1.50 -16.81 22.71
N PRO A 11 2.52 -16.81 21.83
CA PRO A 11 3.68 -15.95 21.98
C PRO A 11 3.26 -14.47 21.88
N ARG A 12 3.81 -13.64 22.78
CA ARG A 12 3.64 -12.18 22.71
C ARG A 12 4.34 -11.63 21.47
N PRO A 13 3.82 -10.58 20.83
CA PRO A 13 4.48 -9.93 19.71
C PRO A 13 5.88 -9.45 20.12
N THR A 14 6.87 -9.74 19.29
CA THR A 14 8.23 -9.21 19.42
C THR A 14 8.23 -7.71 19.14
N PRO A 15 8.90 -6.88 19.97
CA PRO A 15 9.01 -5.45 19.69
C PRO A 15 9.87 -5.20 18.44
N ASP A 16 9.59 -4.09 17.75
CA ASP A 16 10.30 -3.62 16.58
C ASP A 16 11.83 -3.62 16.78
N PRO A 17 12.63 -4.12 15.81
CA PRO A 17 14.08 -4.14 15.91
C PRO A 17 14.73 -2.76 15.72
N VAL A 18 13.94 -1.71 15.44
CA VAL A 18 14.39 -0.33 15.35
C VAL A 18 13.70 0.47 16.44
N GLY A 19 14.40 0.71 17.55
CA GLY A 19 13.91 1.47 18.72
C GLY A 19 13.68 2.96 18.44
N ARG A 20 12.82 3.32 17.49
CA ARG A 20 12.26 4.66 17.37
C ARG A 20 10.98 4.70 18.19
N GLU A 21 11.06 5.27 19.39
CA GLU A 21 9.87 5.60 20.18
C GLU A 21 9.00 6.59 19.38
N HIS A 22 7.89 6.10 18.84
CA HIS A 22 6.88 6.94 18.22
C HIS A 22 5.96 7.48 19.32
N PRO A 23 5.81 8.81 19.47
CA PRO A 23 4.94 9.38 20.49
C PRO A 23 3.54 8.79 20.35
N ALA A 24 3.01 8.30 21.47
CA ALA A 24 1.63 7.84 21.54
C ALA A 24 0.71 8.99 21.10
N GLY A 25 -0.08 8.77 20.04
CA GLY A 25 -1.00 9.77 19.48
C GLY A 25 -0.59 10.40 18.15
N ALA A 26 0.54 10.02 17.54
CA ALA A 26 0.84 10.42 16.16
C ALA A 26 -0.05 9.63 15.18
N GLY A 27 -0.71 10.34 14.25
CA GLY A 27 -1.54 9.75 13.20
C GLY A 27 -0.78 8.81 12.24
N PRO A 28 -1.47 8.20 11.26
CA PRO A 28 -0.86 7.27 10.32
C PRO A 28 0.31 7.90 9.54
N ARG A 29 1.33 7.09 9.24
CA ARG A 29 2.49 7.51 8.46
C ARG A 29 2.17 7.39 6.98
N PHE A 30 1.98 8.51 6.29
CA PHE A 30 1.63 8.47 4.88
C PHE A 30 2.87 8.26 4.00
N GLY A 31 2.73 7.37 3.03
CA GLY A 31 3.71 7.17 1.95
C GLY A 31 3.10 7.33 0.57
N TYR A 32 3.92 7.22 -0.46
CA TYR A 32 3.47 7.23 -1.85
C TYR A 32 4.13 6.12 -2.65
N GLY A 33 3.37 5.42 -3.49
CA GLY A 33 3.86 4.37 -4.37
C GLY A 33 4.65 4.91 -5.53
N THR A 34 5.87 4.42 -5.73
CA THR A 34 6.70 4.86 -6.87
C THR A 34 6.14 4.38 -8.21
N ASN A 35 5.21 3.42 -8.23
CA ASN A 35 4.40 3.08 -9.41
C ASN A 35 3.61 4.28 -9.99
N GLY A 36 3.27 5.27 -9.16
CA GLY A 36 2.67 6.54 -9.56
C GLY A 36 3.69 7.59 -10.04
N PHE A 37 4.99 7.26 -10.03
CA PHE A 37 6.11 8.09 -10.49
C PHE A 37 6.95 7.39 -11.57
N ALA A 38 6.36 6.47 -12.34
CA ALA A 38 7.09 5.64 -13.33
C ALA A 38 7.81 6.45 -14.44
N ASN A 39 7.39 7.69 -14.69
CA ASN A 39 8.02 8.60 -15.65
C ASN A 39 9.23 9.37 -15.09
N HIS A 40 9.52 9.26 -13.80
CA HIS A 40 10.64 9.95 -13.14
C HIS A 40 11.79 8.99 -12.89
N ARG A 41 13.03 9.51 -12.89
CA ARG A 41 14.16 8.82 -12.27
C ARG A 41 13.86 8.66 -10.78
N LEU A 42 14.30 7.55 -10.19
CA LEU A 42 14.03 7.25 -8.78
C LEU A 42 14.47 8.40 -7.85
N GLU A 43 15.66 8.94 -8.05
CA GLU A 43 16.19 10.06 -7.25
C GLU A 43 15.29 11.31 -7.27
N ASP A 44 14.73 11.64 -8.44
CA ASP A 44 13.83 12.79 -8.61
C ASP A 44 12.49 12.50 -7.93
N ALA A 45 11.96 11.27 -8.07
CA ALA A 45 10.72 10.84 -7.41
C ALA A 45 10.84 10.89 -5.88
N LEU A 46 11.92 10.34 -5.32
CA LEU A 46 12.16 10.36 -3.87
C LEU A 46 12.27 11.79 -3.33
N ALA A 47 12.96 12.68 -4.05
CA ALA A 47 13.08 14.08 -3.67
C ALA A 47 11.72 14.78 -3.61
N VAL A 48 10.90 14.63 -4.66
CA VAL A 48 9.55 15.22 -4.71
C VAL A 48 8.67 14.67 -3.58
N ILE A 49 8.66 13.35 -3.37
CA ILE A 49 7.85 12.72 -2.32
C ILE A 49 8.24 13.24 -0.92
N ALA A 50 9.55 13.34 -0.65
CA ALA A 50 10.03 13.90 0.61
C ALA A 50 9.70 15.39 0.76
N GLU A 51 9.86 16.20 -0.29
CA GLU A 51 9.58 17.65 -0.25
C GLU A 51 8.10 17.96 0.00
N LEU A 52 7.18 17.13 -0.51
CA LEU A 52 5.75 17.23 -0.21
C LEU A 52 5.43 16.90 1.27
N GLY A 53 6.33 16.19 1.95
CA GLY A 53 6.20 15.83 3.35
C GLY A 53 5.57 14.47 3.61
N TYR A 54 5.69 13.53 2.66
CA TYR A 54 5.45 12.10 2.93
C TYR A 54 6.56 11.54 3.83
N GLN A 55 6.24 10.48 4.57
CA GLN A 55 7.12 9.85 5.56
C GLN A 55 7.74 8.53 5.05
N GLY A 56 7.40 8.12 3.84
CA GLY A 56 7.98 6.95 3.22
C GLY A 56 7.48 6.70 1.80
N VAL A 57 7.96 5.61 1.21
CA VAL A 57 7.62 5.19 -0.15
C VAL A 57 7.28 3.72 -0.20
N ALA A 58 6.31 3.39 -1.05
CA ALA A 58 6.15 2.03 -1.54
C ALA A 58 6.98 1.89 -2.83
N LEU A 59 8.22 1.43 -2.68
CA LEU A 59 9.21 1.33 -3.75
C LEU A 59 8.88 0.16 -4.65
N THR A 60 8.36 0.45 -5.84
CA THR A 60 8.16 -0.57 -6.88
C THR A 60 9.50 -0.92 -7.51
N LEU A 61 9.90 -2.19 -7.41
CA LEU A 61 11.07 -2.70 -8.11
C LEU A 61 10.75 -2.84 -9.59
N ASP A 62 11.28 -1.94 -10.42
CA ASP A 62 11.04 -1.88 -11.86
C ASP A 62 12.28 -1.38 -12.62
N HIS A 63 12.28 -1.58 -13.94
CA HIS A 63 13.36 -1.19 -14.86
C HIS A 63 13.73 0.30 -14.80
N GLY A 64 12.74 1.18 -14.59
CA GLY A 64 12.96 2.63 -14.49
C GLY A 64 13.47 3.09 -13.12
N HIS A 65 13.28 2.30 -12.07
CA HIS A 65 13.65 2.63 -10.69
C HIS A 65 14.79 1.72 -10.21
N LEU A 66 14.49 0.70 -9.42
CA LEU A 66 15.47 -0.24 -8.90
C LEU A 66 15.25 -1.63 -9.52
N ASP A 67 15.94 -1.88 -10.63
CA ASP A 67 15.90 -3.18 -11.33
C ASP A 67 16.73 -4.25 -10.58
N PRO A 68 16.10 -5.34 -10.08
CA PRO A 68 16.79 -6.44 -9.38
C PRO A 68 17.66 -7.34 -10.26
N PHE A 69 17.56 -7.20 -11.58
CA PHE A 69 18.30 -8.00 -12.57
C PHE A 69 19.42 -7.22 -13.25
N ALA A 70 19.42 -5.89 -13.15
CA ALA A 70 20.45 -5.08 -13.79
C ALA A 70 21.84 -5.24 -13.11
N PRO A 71 22.96 -5.08 -13.84
CA PRO A 71 24.32 -5.25 -13.31
C PRO A 71 24.65 -4.26 -12.18
N GLY A 72 25.38 -4.68 -11.15
CA GLY A 72 25.79 -3.78 -10.06
C GLY A 72 24.67 -3.45 -9.06
N LEU A 73 23.73 -4.38 -8.86
CA LEU A 73 22.59 -4.24 -7.94
C LEU A 73 23.00 -3.79 -6.53
N ALA A 74 24.00 -4.44 -5.91
CA ALA A 74 24.41 -4.12 -4.54
C ALA A 74 24.74 -2.63 -4.36
N ARG A 75 25.57 -2.06 -5.24
CA ARG A 75 25.90 -0.63 -5.23
C ARG A 75 24.65 0.25 -5.38
N ARG A 76 23.70 -0.13 -6.25
CA ARG A 76 22.46 0.64 -6.43
C ARG A 76 21.56 0.57 -5.20
N VAL A 77 21.46 -0.59 -4.55
CA VAL A 77 20.72 -0.73 -3.29
C VAL A 77 21.34 0.15 -2.21
N ASP A 78 22.68 0.16 -2.08
CA ASP A 78 23.40 1.05 -1.14
C ASP A 78 23.18 2.55 -1.44
N GLU A 79 23.04 2.92 -2.71
CA GLU A 79 22.70 4.28 -3.13
C GLU A 79 21.28 4.65 -2.72
N VAL A 80 20.31 3.77 -2.98
CA VAL A 80 18.91 3.96 -2.59
C VAL A 80 18.78 4.02 -1.07
N ALA A 81 19.44 3.13 -0.32
CA ALA A 81 19.43 3.14 1.14
C ALA A 81 19.91 4.49 1.70
N ARG A 82 21.10 4.95 1.26
CA ARG A 82 21.64 6.26 1.66
C ARG A 82 20.72 7.41 1.28
N ARG A 83 20.04 7.30 0.13
CA ARG A 83 19.11 8.34 -0.32
C ARG A 83 17.87 8.40 0.57
N LEU A 84 17.24 7.26 0.82
CA LEU A 84 16.09 7.13 1.72
C LEU A 84 16.43 7.69 3.11
N ASP A 85 17.59 7.31 3.66
CA ASP A 85 18.09 7.82 4.94
C ASP A 85 18.27 9.34 4.93
N SER A 86 18.90 9.89 3.87
CA SER A 86 19.13 11.34 3.75
C SER A 86 17.84 12.15 3.66
N LEU A 87 16.77 11.54 3.16
CA LEU A 87 15.45 12.14 3.00
C LEU A 87 14.52 11.83 4.19
N GLY A 88 14.94 10.95 5.11
CA GLY A 88 14.10 10.49 6.22
C GLY A 88 12.89 9.66 5.78
N LEU A 89 12.95 9.03 4.61
CA LEU A 89 11.86 8.21 4.06
C LEU A 89 12.00 6.76 4.54
N ALA A 90 10.95 6.22 5.14
CA ALA A 90 10.83 4.77 5.30
C ALA A 90 10.42 4.10 3.98
N VAL A 91 10.49 2.77 3.94
CA VAL A 91 10.24 2.02 2.71
C VAL A 91 9.47 0.73 2.95
N VAL A 92 8.54 0.44 2.05
CA VAL A 92 8.04 -0.91 1.74
C VAL A 92 8.41 -1.23 0.30
N VAL A 93 8.63 -2.51 0.00
CA VAL A 93 9.03 -2.96 -1.33
C VAL A 93 7.84 -3.58 -2.05
N GLU A 94 7.52 -3.06 -3.23
CA GLU A 94 6.41 -3.52 -4.08
C GLU A 94 6.92 -4.32 -5.29
N THR A 95 6.18 -5.36 -5.66
CA THR A 95 6.55 -6.30 -6.74
C THR A 95 5.57 -6.30 -7.93
N GLY A 96 4.84 -5.19 -8.09
CA GLY A 96 3.81 -4.96 -9.12
C GLY A 96 4.30 -4.37 -10.45
N ALA A 97 5.61 -4.45 -10.76
CA ALA A 97 6.13 -3.96 -12.03
C ALA A 97 5.53 -4.69 -13.25
N ARG A 98 5.05 -3.92 -14.23
CA ARG A 98 4.24 -4.47 -15.34
C ARG A 98 5.03 -5.36 -16.29
N TYR A 99 6.20 -4.92 -16.74
CA TYR A 99 6.93 -5.60 -17.82
C TYR A 99 8.37 -5.96 -17.44
N LEU A 100 8.67 -6.02 -16.14
CA LEU A 100 10.02 -6.31 -15.64
C LEU A 100 10.51 -7.71 -16.04
N LEU A 101 9.63 -8.70 -15.97
CA LEU A 101 9.99 -10.09 -16.24
C LEU A 101 9.70 -10.50 -17.69
N ASP A 102 8.69 -9.90 -18.33
CA ASP A 102 8.33 -10.17 -19.72
C ASP A 102 7.94 -8.84 -20.40
N PRO A 103 8.58 -8.46 -21.53
CA PRO A 103 8.29 -7.20 -22.22
C PRO A 103 6.95 -7.20 -22.98
N TRP A 104 6.33 -8.36 -23.20
CA TRP A 104 5.07 -8.52 -23.95
C TRP A 104 3.88 -8.77 -23.01
N HIS A 105 4.10 -9.56 -21.96
CA HIS A 105 3.04 -10.02 -21.09
C HIS A 105 3.14 -9.36 -19.73
N LYS A 106 2.17 -8.47 -19.44
CA LYS A 106 2.07 -7.81 -18.14
C LYS A 106 2.13 -8.85 -17.02
N HIS A 107 2.98 -8.62 -16.02
CA HIS A 107 3.11 -9.39 -14.78
C HIS A 107 3.64 -10.82 -14.94
N ALA A 108 3.82 -11.32 -16.17
CA ALA A 108 4.22 -12.69 -16.42
C ALA A 108 5.75 -12.87 -16.36
N PRO A 109 6.24 -14.05 -15.97
CA PRO A 109 5.47 -15.13 -15.36
C PRO A 109 5.04 -14.78 -13.93
N THR A 110 3.87 -15.28 -13.52
CA THR A 110 3.39 -15.28 -12.13
C THR A 110 3.69 -16.61 -11.46
N LEU A 111 3.37 -16.75 -10.17
CA LEU A 111 3.49 -18.04 -9.46
C LEU A 111 2.57 -19.13 -10.03
N LEU A 112 1.58 -18.76 -10.84
CA LEU A 112 0.57 -19.68 -11.38
C LEU A 112 1.00 -20.33 -12.71
N HIS A 113 2.07 -19.82 -13.33
CA HIS A 113 2.58 -20.32 -14.61
C HIS A 113 3.33 -21.65 -14.44
N ASP A 114 3.50 -22.37 -15.54
CA ASP A 114 4.21 -23.67 -15.55
C ASP A 114 5.69 -23.52 -15.14
N GLU A 115 6.31 -22.40 -15.52
CA GLU A 115 7.71 -22.07 -15.23
C GLU A 115 7.82 -20.85 -14.27
N PRO A 116 7.49 -21.00 -12.98
CA PRO A 116 7.44 -19.88 -12.04
C PRO A 116 8.83 -19.46 -11.52
N ALA A 117 9.90 -20.16 -11.92
CA ALA A 117 11.25 -19.98 -11.39
C ALA A 117 11.73 -18.52 -11.45
N ARG A 118 11.44 -17.81 -12.54
CA ARG A 118 11.81 -16.40 -12.69
C ARG A 118 11.05 -15.46 -11.75
N ARG A 119 9.77 -15.76 -11.47
CA ARG A 119 8.98 -15.02 -10.48
C ARG A 119 9.49 -15.27 -9.07
N ILE A 120 9.83 -16.52 -8.75
CA ILE A 120 10.40 -16.88 -7.44
C ILE A 120 11.76 -16.20 -7.24
N ASP A 121 12.63 -16.17 -8.26
CA ASP A 121 13.91 -15.44 -8.18
C ASP A 121 13.69 -13.93 -7.98
N PHE A 122 12.74 -13.32 -8.72
CA PHE A 122 12.38 -11.92 -8.53
C PHE A 122 11.91 -11.63 -7.10
N LEU A 123 10.96 -12.40 -6.58
CA LEU A 123 10.43 -12.20 -5.23
C LEU A 123 11.50 -12.47 -4.15
N THR A 124 12.37 -13.46 -4.36
CA THR A 124 13.51 -13.73 -3.46
C THR A 124 14.53 -12.58 -3.46
N ARG A 125 14.78 -11.96 -4.62
CA ARG A 125 15.61 -10.74 -4.71
C ARG A 125 14.92 -9.56 -4.04
N ALA A 126 13.61 -9.40 -4.21
CA ALA A 126 12.84 -8.36 -3.55
C ALA A 126 12.94 -8.46 -2.02
N VAL A 127 12.89 -9.69 -1.47
CA VAL A 127 13.15 -9.94 -0.04
C VAL A 127 14.54 -9.49 0.39
N ARG A 128 15.59 -9.82 -0.37
CA ARG A 128 16.96 -9.41 -0.05
C ARG A 128 17.12 -7.89 -0.12
N ILE A 129 16.59 -7.26 -1.17
CA ILE A 129 16.57 -5.80 -1.32
C ILE A 129 15.80 -5.17 -0.15
N GLY A 130 14.65 -5.73 0.23
CA GLY A 130 13.88 -5.26 1.38
C GLY A 130 14.70 -5.33 2.68
N ALA A 131 15.45 -6.41 2.90
CA ALA A 131 16.35 -6.51 4.06
C ALA A 131 17.46 -5.45 4.02
N ASP A 132 18.13 -5.28 2.88
CA ASP A 132 19.24 -4.33 2.71
C ASP A 132 18.77 -2.86 2.84
N LEU A 133 17.52 -2.57 2.46
CA LEU A 133 16.90 -1.25 2.59
C LEU A 133 16.23 -1.02 3.96
N GLY A 134 16.16 -2.03 4.83
CA GLY A 134 15.42 -1.94 6.09
C GLY A 134 13.91 -1.75 5.90
N ALA A 135 13.33 -2.37 4.87
CA ALA A 135 11.92 -2.24 4.53
C ALA A 135 10.99 -2.85 5.58
N GLU A 136 9.86 -2.17 5.84
CA GLU A 136 8.84 -2.64 6.80
C GLU A 136 8.18 -3.94 6.32
N ALA A 137 8.02 -4.09 5.01
CA ALA A 137 7.49 -5.28 4.35
C ALA A 137 7.93 -5.37 2.88
N VAL A 138 7.80 -6.57 2.32
CA VAL A 138 7.81 -6.83 0.87
C VAL A 138 6.44 -7.33 0.49
N SER A 139 5.78 -6.64 -0.44
CA SER A 139 4.43 -6.95 -0.89
C SER A 139 4.44 -7.80 -2.17
N CYS A 140 3.58 -8.82 -2.24
CA CYS A 140 3.37 -9.63 -3.45
C CYS A 140 1.93 -10.15 -3.56
N TRP A 141 1.57 -10.64 -4.75
CA TRP A 141 0.22 -11.07 -5.11
C TRP A 141 0.23 -12.38 -5.93
N ALA A 142 -0.95 -13.00 -6.11
CA ALA A 142 -1.10 -14.31 -6.76
C ALA A 142 -0.83 -14.28 -8.27
N GLY A 143 -1.53 -13.38 -8.95
CA GLY A 143 -1.60 -13.24 -10.40
C GLY A 143 -2.95 -13.71 -10.93
N VAL A 144 -3.25 -13.34 -12.17
CA VAL A 144 -4.41 -13.87 -12.90
C VAL A 144 -4.11 -15.33 -13.26
N ARG A 145 -5.06 -16.23 -12.97
CA ARG A 145 -4.95 -17.64 -13.34
C ARG A 145 -4.99 -17.75 -14.88
N PRO A 146 -3.98 -18.35 -15.54
CA PRO A 146 -4.08 -18.63 -16.96
C PRO A 146 -5.24 -19.60 -17.23
N ASP A 147 -6.04 -19.35 -18.27
CA ASP A 147 -7.25 -20.13 -18.56
C ASP A 147 -6.99 -21.64 -18.71
N ALA A 148 -5.83 -21.99 -19.29
CA ALA A 148 -5.40 -23.37 -19.50
C ALA A 148 -5.03 -24.11 -18.19
N VAL A 149 -4.79 -23.39 -17.09
CA VAL A 149 -4.35 -23.99 -15.82
C VAL A 149 -5.57 -24.30 -14.94
N PRO A 150 -5.80 -25.57 -14.56
CA PRO A 150 -6.90 -25.93 -13.66
C PRO A 150 -6.81 -25.20 -12.30
N PRO A 151 -7.94 -24.81 -11.67
CA PRO A 151 -7.91 -24.06 -10.41
C PRO A 151 -7.11 -24.71 -9.28
N ALA A 152 -7.22 -26.05 -9.13
CA ALA A 152 -6.46 -26.79 -8.12
C ALA A 152 -4.94 -26.72 -8.37
N VAL A 153 -4.52 -26.86 -9.63
CA VAL A 153 -3.10 -26.75 -10.01
C VAL A 153 -2.58 -25.33 -9.77
N ALA A 154 -3.37 -24.30 -10.12
CA ALA A 154 -3.00 -22.92 -9.85
C ALA A 154 -2.84 -22.66 -8.34
N TRP A 155 -3.74 -23.22 -7.52
CA TRP A 155 -3.66 -23.13 -6.07
C TRP A 155 -2.42 -23.82 -5.51
N ASP A 156 -2.13 -25.06 -5.92
CA ASP A 156 -0.94 -25.81 -5.47
C ASP A 156 0.35 -25.07 -5.82
N ARG A 157 0.41 -24.48 -7.04
CA ARG A 157 1.54 -23.65 -7.46
C ARG A 157 1.69 -22.38 -6.64
N LEU A 158 0.59 -21.70 -6.33
CA LEU A 158 0.60 -20.51 -5.47
C LEU A 158 1.15 -20.86 -4.08
N VAL A 159 0.65 -21.92 -3.46
CA VAL A 159 1.11 -22.37 -2.13
C VAL A 159 2.60 -22.71 -2.17
N ALA A 160 3.05 -23.52 -3.15
CA ALA A 160 4.46 -23.89 -3.28
C ALA A 160 5.38 -22.68 -3.54
N GLY A 161 4.95 -21.76 -4.40
CA GLY A 161 5.68 -20.53 -4.72
C GLY A 161 5.80 -19.59 -3.52
N CYS A 162 4.70 -19.37 -2.80
CA CYS A 162 4.70 -18.58 -1.57
C CYS A 162 5.58 -19.20 -0.50
N ALA A 163 5.56 -20.53 -0.31
CA ALA A 163 6.43 -21.22 0.63
C ALA A 163 7.92 -20.99 0.32
N ALA A 164 8.32 -21.09 -0.96
CA ALA A 164 9.70 -20.86 -1.37
C ALA A 164 10.18 -19.41 -1.12
N VAL A 165 9.32 -18.42 -1.34
CA VAL A 165 9.64 -17.01 -1.06
C VAL A 165 9.64 -16.72 0.44
N LEU A 166 8.70 -17.30 1.18
CA LEU A 166 8.62 -17.17 2.63
C LEU A 166 9.86 -17.73 3.33
N ASP A 167 10.41 -18.86 2.86
CA ASP A 167 11.68 -19.40 3.34
C ASP A 167 12.82 -18.37 3.23
N ALA A 168 12.83 -17.56 2.16
CA ALA A 168 13.80 -16.47 2.02
C ALA A 168 13.49 -15.31 2.97
N ALA A 169 12.22 -14.95 3.14
CA ALA A 169 11.77 -13.90 4.05
C ALA A 169 12.11 -14.22 5.52
N ASP A 170 11.92 -15.48 5.94
CA ASP A 170 12.29 -15.97 7.26
C ASP A 170 13.80 -15.86 7.53
N ARG A 171 14.63 -16.26 6.56
CA ARG A 171 16.10 -16.13 6.68
C ARG A 171 16.55 -14.68 6.71
N ALA A 172 15.88 -13.80 5.96
CA ALA A 172 16.23 -12.38 5.86
C ALA A 172 15.65 -11.53 7.00
N GLY A 173 14.69 -12.07 7.76
CA GLY A 173 14.03 -11.33 8.83
C GLY A 173 12.97 -10.34 8.34
N VAL A 174 12.46 -10.47 7.12
CA VAL A 174 11.55 -9.52 6.46
C VAL A 174 10.13 -10.05 6.45
N ALA A 175 9.13 -9.18 6.66
CA ALA A 175 7.72 -9.54 6.53
C ALA A 175 7.33 -9.65 5.05
N LEU A 176 6.65 -10.73 4.68
CA LEU A 176 6.04 -10.90 3.35
C LEU A 176 4.56 -10.55 3.47
N GLY A 177 4.18 -9.38 2.93
CA GLY A 177 2.79 -8.96 2.79
C GLY A 177 2.20 -9.58 1.53
N PHE A 178 1.14 -10.37 1.68
CA PHE A 178 0.40 -10.86 0.54
C PHE A 178 -0.83 -9.99 0.30
N GLU A 179 -0.97 -9.50 -0.92
CA GLU A 179 -2.07 -8.65 -1.34
C GLU A 179 -3.15 -9.48 -2.05
N PRO A 180 -4.39 -9.51 -1.51
CA PRO A 180 -5.55 -9.91 -2.29
C PRO A 180 -5.85 -8.84 -3.34
N GLU A 181 -5.93 -9.23 -4.62
CA GLU A 181 -6.10 -8.29 -5.73
C GLU A 181 -7.30 -8.68 -6.62
N PRO A 182 -8.20 -7.75 -6.96
CA PRO A 182 -9.38 -8.06 -7.76
C PRO A 182 -9.06 -8.64 -9.14
N GLY A 183 -9.68 -9.76 -9.48
CA GLY A 183 -9.44 -10.51 -10.72
C GLY A 183 -8.24 -11.47 -10.68
N MET A 184 -7.56 -11.64 -9.55
CA MET A 184 -6.49 -12.63 -9.37
C MET A 184 -6.99 -13.94 -8.74
N LEU A 185 -6.12 -14.93 -8.55
CA LEU A 185 -6.53 -16.19 -7.92
C LEU A 185 -6.95 -16.03 -6.45
N VAL A 186 -6.39 -15.03 -5.76
CA VAL A 186 -6.74 -14.63 -4.40
C VAL A 186 -7.17 -13.18 -4.47
N GLU A 187 -8.47 -12.94 -4.36
CA GLU A 187 -9.07 -11.61 -4.58
C GLU A 187 -9.52 -10.92 -3.30
N ASP A 188 -9.67 -11.68 -2.21
CA ASP A 188 -10.24 -11.22 -0.96
C ASP A 188 -9.49 -11.77 0.27
N ILE A 189 -9.82 -11.20 1.43
CA ILE A 189 -9.30 -11.56 2.76
C ILE A 189 -9.58 -13.03 3.08
N ALA A 190 -10.71 -13.57 2.65
CA ALA A 190 -11.05 -14.98 2.84
C ALA A 190 -10.08 -15.90 2.08
N GLY A 191 -9.75 -15.57 0.83
CA GLY A 191 -8.76 -16.25 0.01
C GLY A 191 -7.36 -16.15 0.61
N TRP A 192 -6.98 -14.97 1.11
CA TRP A 192 -5.71 -14.80 1.83
C TRP A 192 -5.63 -15.66 3.09
N ARG A 193 -6.69 -15.73 3.90
CA ARG A 193 -6.75 -16.62 5.07
C ARG A 193 -6.58 -18.08 4.69
N ARG A 194 -7.24 -18.52 3.62
CA ARG A 194 -7.10 -19.90 3.11
C ARG A 194 -5.66 -20.18 2.68
N LEU A 195 -4.99 -19.23 2.03
CA LEU A 195 -3.59 -19.34 1.63
C LEU A 195 -2.68 -19.40 2.87
N ARG A 196 -2.88 -18.51 3.83
CA ARG A 196 -2.13 -18.48 5.10
C ARG A 196 -2.24 -19.80 5.86
N GLN A 197 -3.45 -20.37 5.95
CA GLN A 197 -3.68 -21.67 6.58
C GLN A 197 -2.99 -22.80 5.81
N ALA A 198 -3.04 -22.79 4.47
CA ALA A 198 -2.35 -23.78 3.63
C ALA A 198 -0.82 -23.74 3.79
N LEU A 199 -0.26 -22.58 4.14
CA LEU A 199 1.15 -22.38 4.45
C LEU A 199 1.50 -22.73 5.92
N GLY A 200 0.53 -23.13 6.75
CA GLY A 200 0.76 -23.49 8.15
C GLY A 200 0.82 -22.29 9.11
N ASP A 201 0.09 -21.23 8.81
CA ASP A 201 -0.03 -20.03 9.66
C ASP A 201 1.30 -19.33 10.05
N PRO A 202 2.25 -19.14 9.10
CA PRO A 202 3.57 -18.61 9.42
C PRO A 202 3.53 -17.17 9.94
N ALA A 203 4.48 -16.84 10.82
CA ALA A 203 4.51 -15.55 11.52
C ALA A 203 4.85 -14.38 10.58
N ARG A 204 5.72 -14.58 9.59
CA ARG A 204 6.15 -13.52 8.65
C ARG A 204 5.26 -13.35 7.44
N PHE A 205 4.25 -14.21 7.27
CA PHE A 205 3.27 -14.09 6.20
C PHE A 205 2.09 -13.25 6.69
N GLY A 206 2.15 -11.96 6.36
CA GLY A 206 1.13 -10.98 6.68
C GLY A 206 0.23 -10.69 5.48
N ILE A 207 -0.62 -9.69 5.65
CA ILE A 207 -1.44 -9.11 4.58
C ILE A 207 -0.92 -7.72 4.21
N THR A 208 -0.79 -7.48 2.91
CA THR A 208 -0.84 -6.12 2.37
C THR A 208 -2.31 -5.81 2.14
N LEU A 209 -2.87 -4.90 2.91
CA LEU A 209 -4.27 -4.53 2.77
C LEU A 209 -4.39 -3.30 1.87
N ASP A 210 -4.92 -3.51 0.68
CA ASP A 210 -5.35 -2.39 -0.17
C ASP A 210 -6.79 -1.97 0.19
N ILE A 211 -6.92 -0.71 0.56
CA ILE A 211 -8.19 -0.09 0.96
C ILE A 211 -9.18 0.02 -0.21
N GLY A 212 -8.69 0.31 -1.41
CA GLY A 212 -9.46 0.34 -2.65
C GLY A 212 -10.01 -1.04 -3.00
N HIS A 213 -9.19 -2.08 -2.93
CA HIS A 213 -9.58 -3.48 -3.17
C HIS A 213 -10.62 -3.96 -2.17
N CYS A 214 -10.50 -3.57 -0.89
CA CYS A 214 -11.55 -3.80 0.09
C CYS A 214 -12.88 -3.18 -0.37
N ARG A 215 -12.87 -1.91 -0.81
CA ARG A 215 -14.07 -1.27 -1.35
C ARG A 215 -14.57 -1.93 -2.64
N CYS A 216 -13.69 -2.48 -3.47
CA CYS A 216 -14.04 -3.12 -4.73
C CYS A 216 -14.67 -4.49 -4.57
N LEU A 217 -14.13 -5.36 -3.71
CA LEU A 217 -14.57 -6.77 -3.59
C LEU A 217 -15.10 -7.21 -2.24
N GLU A 218 -14.57 -6.74 -1.10
CA GLU A 218 -15.01 -7.24 0.21
C GLU A 218 -16.50 -6.97 0.45
N PRO A 219 -17.27 -7.92 0.99
CA PRO A 219 -18.69 -7.71 1.30
C PRO A 219 -18.88 -6.81 2.53
N ARG A 220 -17.84 -6.63 3.34
CA ARG A 220 -17.85 -5.84 4.56
C ARG A 220 -17.43 -4.39 4.31
N PRO A 221 -17.90 -3.44 5.13
CA PRO A 221 -17.35 -2.09 5.16
C PRO A 221 -15.84 -2.11 5.39
N VAL A 222 -15.11 -1.23 4.69
CA VAL A 222 -13.64 -1.15 4.76
C VAL A 222 -13.08 -1.07 6.20
N PRO A 223 -13.66 -0.27 7.13
CA PRO A 223 -13.18 -0.25 8.53
C PRO A 223 -13.24 -1.62 9.22
N GLU A 224 -14.26 -2.43 8.92
CA GLU A 224 -14.38 -3.79 9.47
C GLU A 224 -13.33 -4.72 8.89
N CYS A 225 -13.01 -4.59 7.60
CA CYS A 225 -11.92 -5.32 6.96
C CYS A 225 -10.57 -5.02 7.64
N VAL A 226 -10.31 -3.74 7.96
CA VAL A 226 -9.09 -3.34 8.70
C VAL A 226 -9.02 -4.05 10.05
N HIS A 227 -10.08 -3.99 10.86
CA HIS A 227 -10.10 -4.64 12.17
C HIS A 227 -9.96 -6.16 12.08
N GLU A 228 -10.54 -6.77 11.05
CA GLU A 228 -10.50 -8.21 10.85
C GLU A 228 -9.08 -8.76 10.66
N VAL A 229 -8.20 -8.00 10.00
CA VAL A 229 -6.84 -8.44 9.66
C VAL A 229 -5.76 -7.70 10.44
N ALA A 230 -6.14 -6.83 11.38
CA ALA A 230 -5.24 -5.98 12.16
C ALA A 230 -4.00 -6.71 12.72
N ALA A 231 -4.18 -7.92 13.26
CA ALA A 231 -3.09 -8.71 13.85
C ALA A 231 -2.06 -9.25 12.83
N HIS A 232 -2.38 -9.17 11.53
CA HIS A 232 -1.56 -9.68 10.43
C HIS A 232 -1.18 -8.60 9.42
N LEU A 233 -1.56 -7.35 9.68
CA LEU A 233 -1.37 -6.23 8.77
C LEU A 233 0.10 -5.79 8.78
N VAL A 234 0.78 -5.90 7.63
CA VAL A 234 2.20 -5.55 7.48
C VAL A 234 2.43 -4.38 6.53
N ASN A 235 1.50 -4.15 5.60
CA ASN A 235 1.53 -3.04 4.64
C ASN A 235 0.11 -2.57 4.35
N VAL A 236 -0.07 -1.28 4.08
CA VAL A 236 -1.36 -0.70 3.66
C VAL A 236 -1.17 0.11 2.39
N GLN A 237 -1.95 -0.23 1.38
CA GLN A 237 -2.11 0.58 0.17
C GLN A 237 -3.44 1.33 0.23
N ILE A 238 -3.46 2.56 -0.28
CA ILE A 238 -4.64 3.42 -0.21
C ILE A 238 -4.86 4.20 -1.51
N ASP A 239 -6.06 4.06 -2.06
CA ASP A 239 -6.61 4.85 -3.15
C ASP A 239 -8.13 4.92 -2.98
N ASP A 240 -8.82 5.58 -3.90
CA ASP A 240 -10.27 5.53 -3.96
C ASP A 240 -10.74 4.56 -5.04
N MET A 241 -11.84 3.86 -4.79
CA MET A 241 -12.34 2.84 -5.69
C MET A 241 -13.86 2.72 -5.58
N ARG A 242 -14.48 2.13 -6.61
CA ARG A 242 -15.93 1.86 -6.64
C ARG A 242 -16.21 0.38 -6.47
N ARG A 243 -17.37 0.04 -5.93
CA ARG A 243 -17.82 -1.35 -5.80
C ARG A 243 -17.81 -2.05 -7.17
N GLY A 244 -17.14 -3.20 -7.26
CA GLY A 244 -17.14 -4.06 -8.44
C GLY A 244 -16.35 -3.52 -9.65
N VAL A 245 -15.61 -2.42 -9.51
CA VAL A 245 -14.78 -1.86 -10.57
C VAL A 245 -13.35 -1.71 -10.05
N HIS A 246 -12.44 -2.55 -10.55
CA HIS A 246 -11.03 -2.49 -10.21
C HIS A 246 -10.35 -1.35 -11.00
N GLU A 247 -10.43 -0.15 -10.43
CA GLU A 247 -9.82 1.07 -10.96
C GLU A 247 -9.35 1.94 -9.79
N HIS A 248 -8.04 2.15 -9.67
CA HIS A 248 -7.46 3.06 -8.68
C HIS A 248 -7.74 4.52 -9.09
N LEU A 249 -8.51 5.24 -8.28
CA LEU A 249 -8.92 6.62 -8.50
C LEU A 249 -8.25 7.56 -7.49
N GLU A 250 -8.05 8.81 -7.90
CA GLU A 250 -7.71 9.88 -6.95
C GLU A 250 -8.80 10.02 -5.86
N PHE A 251 -8.40 10.43 -4.66
CA PHE A 251 -9.32 10.58 -3.53
C PHE A 251 -10.50 11.52 -3.81
N GLY A 252 -11.71 11.03 -3.53
CA GLY A 252 -12.97 11.74 -3.74
C GLY A 252 -13.64 11.44 -5.09
N ALA A 253 -13.02 10.63 -5.95
CA ALA A 253 -13.61 10.21 -7.23
C ALA A 253 -14.32 8.85 -7.17
N GLY A 254 -14.10 8.09 -6.09
CA GLY A 254 -14.70 6.79 -5.83
C GLY A 254 -15.82 6.86 -4.77
N GLU A 255 -15.90 5.82 -3.94
CA GLU A 255 -17.01 5.60 -3.00
C GLU A 255 -16.54 5.42 -1.55
N ILE A 256 -15.25 5.61 -1.26
CA ILE A 256 -14.68 5.34 0.06
C ILE A 256 -14.89 6.54 0.99
N ASP A 257 -15.43 6.24 2.19
CA ASP A 257 -15.43 7.18 3.32
C ASP A 257 -14.12 6.99 4.11
N PHE A 258 -13.12 7.86 3.87
CA PHE A 258 -11.76 7.70 4.40
C PHE A 258 -11.58 7.95 5.91
N PRO A 259 -12.20 8.98 6.53
CA PRO A 259 -12.05 9.22 7.96
C PRO A 259 -12.28 7.99 8.87
N PRO A 260 -13.34 7.17 8.71
CA PRO A 260 -13.49 5.96 9.52
C PRO A 260 -12.45 4.88 9.20
N VAL A 261 -11.92 4.81 7.98
CA VAL A 261 -10.86 3.87 7.61
C VAL A 261 -9.55 4.23 8.30
N LEU A 262 -9.17 5.52 8.28
CA LEU A 262 -7.96 6.00 8.95
C LEU A 262 -8.06 5.84 10.48
N ARG A 263 -9.25 6.05 11.06
CA ARG A 263 -9.52 5.74 12.48
C ARG A 263 -9.37 4.25 12.77
N ALA A 264 -9.93 3.37 11.93
CA ALA A 264 -9.80 1.92 12.13
C ALA A 264 -8.35 1.45 12.12
N LEU A 265 -7.50 2.01 11.24
CA LEU A 265 -6.06 1.74 11.24
C LEU A 265 -5.38 2.21 12.53
N ALA A 266 -5.73 3.40 13.01
CA ALA A 266 -5.20 3.95 14.27
C ALA A 266 -5.66 3.13 15.49
N ASP A 267 -6.94 2.78 15.57
CA ASP A 267 -7.54 1.97 16.64
C ASP A 267 -7.01 0.54 16.64
N ALA A 268 -6.69 -0.01 15.47
CA ALA A 268 -5.98 -1.28 15.30
C ALA A 268 -4.51 -1.20 15.73
N GLY A 269 -3.98 -0.01 16.01
CA GLY A 269 -2.60 0.22 16.41
C GLY A 269 -1.59 0.08 15.26
N TYR A 270 -2.03 0.19 14.00
CA TYR A 270 -1.13 0.12 12.86
C TYR A 270 -0.17 1.33 12.83
N ARG A 271 1.14 1.07 12.68
CA ARG A 271 2.20 2.10 12.69
C ARG A 271 3.10 2.09 11.45
N GLY A 272 2.82 1.19 10.51
CA GLY A 272 3.52 1.14 9.23
C GLY A 272 3.06 2.22 8.27
N LEU A 273 3.62 2.20 7.06
CA LEU A 273 3.23 3.10 5.98
C LEU A 273 1.80 2.82 5.47
N VAL A 274 1.05 3.91 5.28
CA VAL A 274 -0.19 3.93 4.50
C VAL A 274 0.16 4.61 3.17
N ALA A 275 0.46 3.80 2.15
CA ALA A 275 1.04 4.28 0.89
C ALA A 275 -0.02 4.49 -0.19
N VAL A 276 -0.02 5.68 -0.81
CA VAL A 276 -0.95 5.98 -1.91
C VAL A 276 -0.59 5.16 -3.15
N GLU A 277 -1.56 4.44 -3.74
CA GLU A 277 -1.33 3.61 -4.92
C GLU A 277 -2.07 4.13 -6.16
N LEU A 278 -1.36 4.80 -7.08
CA LEU A 278 -1.96 5.42 -8.26
C LEU A 278 -1.14 5.14 -9.55
N PRO A 279 -1.03 3.86 -9.99
CA PRO A 279 -0.11 3.45 -11.04
C PRO A 279 -0.45 3.96 -12.45
N ARG A 280 -1.60 4.63 -12.63
CA ARG A 280 -2.04 5.22 -13.91
C ARG A 280 -1.90 6.76 -13.94
N HIS A 281 -1.42 7.36 -12.87
CA HIS A 281 -1.35 8.82 -12.71
C HIS A 281 0.08 9.39 -12.86
N SER A 282 1.03 8.58 -13.34
CA SER A 282 2.43 8.98 -13.56
C SER A 282 2.62 10.20 -14.48
N HIS A 283 1.63 10.53 -15.32
CA HIS A 283 1.67 11.69 -16.20
C HIS A 283 1.53 13.03 -15.45
N ALA A 284 1.00 13.03 -14.22
CA ALA A 284 0.77 14.21 -13.39
C ALA A 284 1.29 14.03 -11.95
N ALA A 285 2.29 13.16 -11.76
CA ALA A 285 2.67 12.59 -10.47
C ALA A 285 2.87 13.61 -9.33
N PRO A 286 3.65 14.72 -9.49
CA PRO A 286 3.84 15.67 -8.39
C PRO A 286 2.54 16.34 -7.92
N THR A 287 1.67 16.71 -8.87
CA THR A 287 0.39 17.37 -8.56
C THR A 287 -0.58 16.40 -7.87
N VAL A 288 -0.67 15.17 -8.37
CA VAL A 288 -1.52 14.13 -7.79
C VAL A 288 -1.03 13.74 -6.40
N ALA A 289 0.28 13.60 -6.21
CA ALA A 289 0.88 13.30 -4.91
C ALA A 289 0.63 14.42 -3.88
N ALA A 290 0.74 15.69 -4.28
CA ALA A 290 0.44 16.82 -3.39
C ALA A 290 -1.03 16.80 -2.93
N ARG A 291 -1.97 16.69 -3.87
CA ARG A 291 -3.41 16.63 -3.57
C ARG A 291 -3.77 15.42 -2.71
N SER A 292 -3.14 14.28 -2.97
CA SER A 292 -3.38 13.05 -2.20
C SER A 292 -2.99 13.23 -0.74
N LEU A 293 -1.85 13.87 -0.48
CA LEU A 293 -1.40 14.12 0.90
C LEU A 293 -2.27 15.14 1.62
N ASP A 294 -2.66 16.23 0.93
CA ASP A 294 -3.57 17.23 1.48
C ASP A 294 -4.91 16.62 1.87
N PHE A 295 -5.46 15.75 1.01
CA PHE A 295 -6.68 15.01 1.31
C PHE A 295 -6.53 14.13 2.55
N LEU A 296 -5.48 13.31 2.61
CA LEU A 296 -5.25 12.38 3.72
C LEU A 296 -5.03 13.10 5.06
N ARG A 297 -4.34 14.24 5.05
CA ARG A 297 -4.17 15.10 6.23
C ARG A 297 -5.51 15.70 6.68
N ALA A 298 -6.38 16.08 5.76
CA ALA A 298 -7.71 16.59 6.08
C ALA A 298 -8.68 15.50 6.56
N ALA A 299 -8.53 14.26 6.06
CA ALA A 299 -9.36 13.13 6.44
C ALA A 299 -8.93 12.44 7.75
N GLY A 300 -7.66 12.62 8.15
CA GLY A 300 -7.11 12.06 9.39
C GLY A 300 -7.78 12.61 10.66
N PRO A 301 -7.66 11.92 11.80
CA PRO A 301 -8.18 12.42 13.07
C PRO A 301 -7.54 13.79 13.38
N SER A 302 -8.39 14.80 13.58
CA SER A 302 -7.96 16.12 14.02
C SER A 302 -7.19 15.99 15.33
N THR A 303 -6.01 16.60 15.42
CA THR A 303 -5.30 16.74 16.70
C THR A 303 -6.04 17.64 17.70
N ASP A 304 -7.17 18.22 17.30
CA ASP A 304 -8.08 18.94 18.17
C ASP A 304 -8.91 17.96 19.01
N HIS A 305 -8.49 17.82 20.26
CA HIS A 305 -9.16 17.13 21.35
C HIS A 305 -10.64 17.59 21.50
N PRO A 306 -11.65 16.71 21.43
CA PRO A 306 -13.01 17.06 21.80
C PRO A 306 -13.33 16.57 23.23
N ASP A 307 -12.52 16.95 24.21
CA ASP A 307 -12.89 16.86 25.63
C ASP A 307 -12.73 18.24 26.30
N ALA A 308 -13.54 19.19 25.82
CA ALA A 308 -13.84 20.39 26.57
C ALA A 308 -15.37 20.56 26.62
N PRO A 309 -16.00 20.59 27.82
CA PRO A 309 -17.43 20.77 27.91
C PRO A 309 -17.80 22.14 27.34
N PHE A 310 -18.72 22.15 26.39
CA PHE A 310 -19.19 23.33 25.68
C PHE A 310 -19.83 24.31 26.68
N ALA A 311 -19.06 25.30 27.14
CA ALA A 311 -19.58 26.43 27.88
C ALA A 311 -20.31 27.35 26.89
N LEU A 312 -21.65 27.35 26.96
CA LEU A 312 -22.52 28.31 26.28
C LEU A 312 -22.08 29.74 26.62
N LEU A 313 -21.68 30.50 25.59
CA LEU A 313 -21.64 31.96 25.66
C LEU A 313 -22.53 32.59 24.57
N PRO A 314 -23.10 33.77 24.83
CA PRO A 314 -24.38 34.18 24.26
C PRO A 314 -24.25 34.84 22.90
N ARG A 315 -25.26 34.61 22.06
CA ARG A 315 -25.44 35.25 20.76
C ARG A 315 -25.56 36.77 20.90
N THR A 316 -24.59 37.52 20.38
CA THR A 316 -24.77 38.94 20.05
C THR A 316 -25.03 39.09 18.55
N GLN A 317 -26.22 39.62 18.23
CA GLN A 317 -26.64 40.04 16.89
C GLN A 317 -25.61 40.96 16.23
N ARG A 318 -25.33 40.75 14.94
CA ARG A 318 -24.88 41.82 14.07
C ARG A 318 -25.71 41.91 12.79
N ARG A 319 -25.96 43.16 12.46
CA ARG A 319 -26.88 43.71 11.50
C ARG A 319 -26.45 43.47 10.06
N THR A 320 -27.45 43.41 9.20
CA THR A 320 -27.42 43.59 7.76
C THR A 320 -26.79 44.92 7.36
N SER A 321 -25.95 44.91 6.32
CA SER A 321 -25.82 46.03 5.39
C SER A 321 -25.22 45.57 4.06
N ASP A 322 -25.91 46.01 3.01
CA ASP A 322 -25.75 45.80 1.57
C ASP A 322 -24.35 46.03 1.00
N ILE A 323 -23.98 45.25 -0.03
CA ILE A 323 -23.13 45.76 -1.12
C ILE A 323 -23.65 45.23 -2.48
N ARG A 324 -23.89 46.19 -3.39
CA ARG A 324 -24.33 46.09 -4.78
C ARG A 324 -23.31 45.41 -5.71
N THR A 325 -23.83 44.63 -6.65
CA THR A 325 -23.17 44.20 -7.89
C THR A 325 -23.12 45.33 -8.93
N PRO A 326 -22.10 45.35 -9.81
CA PRO A 326 -22.30 45.78 -11.19
C PRO A 326 -21.92 44.69 -12.19
N ALA A 327 -22.77 44.54 -13.21
CA ALA A 327 -22.54 43.75 -14.41
C ALA A 327 -21.82 44.60 -15.47
N VAL A 328 -20.91 43.99 -16.25
CA VAL A 328 -20.57 44.43 -17.61
C VAL A 328 -20.32 43.20 -18.48
N ALA A 329 -20.84 43.27 -19.71
CA ALA A 329 -20.89 42.26 -20.75
C ALA A 329 -19.85 42.51 -21.86
N GLY A 330 -19.68 41.49 -22.73
CA GLY A 330 -18.99 41.55 -24.04
C GLY A 330 -17.60 40.90 -23.99
N GLY A 331 -17.17 40.06 -24.92
CA GLY A 331 -17.67 39.60 -26.21
C GLY A 331 -16.48 39.02 -27.01
N GLU A 332 -16.78 38.19 -28.02
CA GLU A 332 -15.90 37.69 -29.10
C GLU A 332 -14.83 36.65 -28.73
N ALA A 333 -14.26 35.86 -29.64
CA ALA A 333 -14.69 35.00 -30.75
C ALA A 333 -13.37 34.36 -31.28
N GLU A 334 -13.44 33.12 -31.75
CA GLU A 334 -12.51 32.45 -32.69
C GLU A 334 -10.97 32.47 -32.47
N GLN A 335 -10.38 31.27 -32.44
CA GLN A 335 -9.54 30.81 -33.56
C GLN A 335 -9.24 29.30 -33.49
N ARG A 336 -9.69 28.60 -34.54
CA ARG A 336 -9.08 27.37 -35.06
C ARG A 336 -7.86 27.77 -35.89
N THR A 337 -6.74 27.06 -35.78
CA THR A 337 -5.97 26.42 -36.89
C THR A 337 -4.58 26.01 -36.41
N GLY A 338 -4.11 24.86 -36.89
CA GLY A 338 -2.81 24.27 -36.59
C GLY A 338 -2.90 22.76 -36.57
#